data_AF-A0A7J9JT26-F1
#
_entry.id   AF-A0A7J9JT26-F1
#
_cell.length_a   1.000
_cell.length_b   1.000
_cell.length_c   1.000
_cell.angle_alpha   90.00
_cell.angle_beta   90.00
_cell.angle_gamma   90.00
#
_symmetry.space_group_name_H-M   'P 1'
#
loop_
_entity.id
_entity.type
_entity.pdbx_description
1 polymer ?
#
loop_
_entity_poly.entity_id
_entity_poly.type
_entity_poly.pdbx_seq_one_letter_code
_entity_poly.pdbx_strand_id
1 'polypeptide(L)'
;VLSAHFRAYIQALEKLQLDIATSNDLIGVETRSTSLFSRGREPLKNRSAVFALGERLNVLKEIDQPALIPHIAEASSLKYPYEVLFRSLHKLLMDTATSEYLFCDEFFGEESIFYEIFAGPFAVIDEHFNSILPNCYDAIGLMLMIRIVHQHQLIMSRRRIPCLDSYLDKVNISLWPRFKMVFDMHLSSLRNANVKLLWEDDSHPHYVMRRYAEFTASLIHINVEYGDGQLELNMERLRMAVDELLMKLAKMFSKPKLQIVFLINNCDMTIAVLKEAGPEGGKIQQHFEEMLKSNTGLFVVSDQF
;
A
#
# COMPACT_ATOMS: atom_id res chain seq x y z
N VAL A 1 34.10 -7.09 2.61
CA VAL A 1 33.78 -6.54 3.95
C VAL A 1 32.41 -5.87 3.96
N LEU A 2 32.15 -4.88 3.09
CA LEU A 2 30.85 -4.19 2.99
C LEU A 2 29.64 -5.14 2.83
N SER A 3 29.74 -6.15 1.97
CA SER A 3 28.67 -7.16 1.78
C SER A 3 28.28 -7.87 3.08
N ALA A 4 29.23 -8.16 3.97
CA ALA A 4 28.95 -8.78 5.26
C ALA A 4 28.22 -7.82 6.22
N HIS A 5 28.56 -6.52 6.18
CA HIS A 5 27.85 -5.50 6.96
C HIS A 5 26.40 -5.34 6.50
N PHE A 6 26.15 -5.26 5.19
CA PHE A 6 24.78 -5.22 4.65
C PHE A 6 23.99 -6.47 5.01
N ARG A 7 24.60 -7.66 4.92
CA ARG A 7 23.96 -8.91 5.33
C ARG A 7 23.57 -8.91 6.82
N ALA A 8 24.49 -8.50 7.69
CA ALA A 8 24.22 -8.41 9.12
C ALA A 8 23.13 -7.38 9.44
N TYR A 9 23.14 -6.25 8.73
CA TYR A 9 22.12 -5.21 8.88
C TYR A 9 20.73 -5.70 8.46
N ILE A 10 20.63 -6.36 7.31
CA ILE A 10 19.38 -6.98 6.82
C ILE A 10 18.84 -7.98 7.84
N GLN A 11 19.68 -8.91 8.31
CA GLN A 11 19.27 -9.91 9.32
C GLN A 11 18.79 -9.27 10.63
N ALA A 12 19.34 -8.12 11.00
CA ALA A 12 18.88 -7.38 12.17
C ALA A 12 17.55 -6.66 11.91
N LEU A 13 17.34 -6.10 10.71
CA LEU A 13 16.07 -5.48 10.32
C LEU A 13 14.92 -6.49 10.24
N GLU A 14 15.16 -7.70 9.74
CA GLU A 14 14.16 -8.77 9.65
C GLU A 14 13.51 -9.08 11.01
N LYS A 15 14.29 -9.01 12.10
CA LYS A 15 13.77 -9.18 13.47
C LYS A 15 12.80 -8.08 13.90
N LEU A 16 12.83 -6.92 13.26
CA LEU A 16 11.98 -5.77 13.58
C LEU A 16 10.70 -5.74 12.73
N GLN A 17 10.54 -6.67 11.78
CA GLN A 17 9.39 -6.68 10.89
C GLN A 17 8.08 -6.92 11.64
N LEU A 18 7.07 -6.13 11.28
CA LEU A 18 5.66 -6.34 11.56
C LEU A 18 4.97 -6.85 10.30
N ASP A 19 4.36 -8.03 10.36
CA ASP A 19 3.54 -8.54 9.27
C ASP A 19 2.17 -7.85 9.29
N ILE A 20 1.82 -7.20 8.17
CA ILE A 20 0.59 -6.42 8.03
C ILE A 20 -0.48 -7.21 7.26
N ALA A 21 -0.11 -7.76 6.10
CA ALA A 21 -1.06 -8.37 5.18
C ALA A 21 -0.58 -9.74 4.69
N THR A 22 -1.53 -10.66 4.56
CA THR A 22 -1.36 -11.98 3.95
C THR A 22 -2.08 -12.05 2.60
N SER A 23 -1.88 -13.14 1.86
CA SER A 23 -2.58 -13.38 0.59
C SER A 23 -4.10 -13.44 0.71
N ASN A 24 -4.63 -13.61 1.93
CA ASN A 24 -6.05 -13.76 2.21
C ASN A 24 -6.73 -12.46 2.63
N ASP A 25 -5.97 -11.41 2.94
CA ASP A 25 -6.51 -10.13 3.40
C ASP A 25 -6.96 -9.27 2.21
N LEU A 26 -8.04 -9.69 1.57
CA LEU A 26 -8.59 -9.06 0.38
C LEU A 26 -9.85 -8.22 0.70
N ILE A 27 -10.27 -7.37 -0.23
CA ILE A 27 -11.40 -6.46 0.02
C ILE A 27 -12.71 -7.26 0.07
N GLY A 28 -12.95 -8.08 -0.95
CA GLY A 28 -14.22 -8.80 -1.18
C GLY A 28 -14.35 -10.16 -0.49
N VAL A 29 -13.58 -10.43 0.57
CA VAL A 29 -13.69 -11.70 1.33
C VAL A 29 -14.49 -11.54 2.61
N GLU A 30 -15.18 -12.61 3.00
CA GLU A 30 -15.97 -12.66 4.22
C GLU A 30 -15.10 -12.52 5.48
N THR A 31 -15.65 -11.90 6.53
CA THR A 31 -14.97 -11.77 7.84
C THR A 31 -14.88 -13.10 8.58
N ARG A 32 -15.78 -14.06 8.31
CA ARG A 32 -15.94 -15.30 9.10
C ARG A 32 -14.90 -16.39 8.79
N SER A 33 -14.35 -16.44 7.57
CA SER A 33 -13.42 -17.50 7.16
C SER A 33 -11.99 -17.35 7.71
N THR A 34 -11.61 -16.16 8.16
CA THR A 34 -10.26 -15.92 8.71
C THR A 34 -10.13 -16.26 10.21
N SER A 35 -11.16 -16.84 10.84
CA SER A 35 -11.24 -17.04 12.30
C SER A 35 -11.08 -18.50 12.76
N LEU A 36 -11.08 -19.49 11.85
CA LEU A 36 -11.14 -20.91 12.25
C LEU A 36 -9.79 -21.66 12.22
N PHE A 37 -8.71 -21.09 11.69
CA PHE A 37 -7.39 -21.75 11.64
C PHE A 37 -6.19 -20.92 12.15
N SER A 38 -6.35 -19.64 12.51
CA SER A 38 -5.26 -18.86 13.11
C SER A 38 -5.29 -18.94 14.63
N ARG A 39 -4.48 -19.87 15.17
CA ARG A 39 -4.18 -20.02 16.59
C ARG A 39 -3.27 -18.87 17.05
N GLY A 40 -3.87 -17.71 17.29
CA GLY A 40 -3.20 -16.54 17.83
C GLY A 40 -4.14 -15.34 17.80
N ARG A 41 -4.41 -14.73 18.95
CA ARG A 41 -5.12 -13.46 19.04
C ARG A 41 -4.28 -12.38 18.36
N GLU A 42 -4.41 -12.20 17.06
CA GLU A 42 -3.95 -10.97 16.43
C GLU A 42 -4.87 -9.82 16.85
N PRO A 43 -4.34 -8.69 17.33
CA PRO A 43 -5.16 -7.55 17.71
C PRO A 43 -5.94 -7.05 16.49
N LEU A 44 -7.25 -6.79 16.66
CA LEU A 44 -8.12 -6.15 15.66
C LEU A 44 -7.52 -4.87 15.04
N LYS A 45 -6.62 -4.18 15.76
CA LYS A 45 -5.85 -3.01 15.28
C LYS A 45 -4.93 -3.30 14.09
N ASN A 46 -4.42 -4.51 13.92
CA ASN A 46 -3.52 -4.83 12.80
C ASN A 46 -4.30 -5.01 11.48
N ARG A 47 -5.56 -5.47 11.55
CA ARG A 47 -6.38 -5.67 10.34
C ARG A 47 -6.81 -4.37 9.65
N SER A 48 -6.98 -3.28 10.40
CA SER A 48 -7.25 -1.97 9.78
C SER A 48 -6.04 -1.44 8.99
N ALA A 49 -4.81 -1.79 9.40
CA ALA A 49 -3.59 -1.34 8.73
C ALA A 49 -3.38 -1.95 7.33
N VAL A 50 -4.13 -3.01 6.98
CA VAL A 50 -4.11 -3.62 5.65
C VAL A 50 -4.68 -2.68 4.58
N PHE A 51 -5.76 -1.97 4.93
CA PHE A 51 -6.49 -1.12 3.99
C PHE A 51 -6.34 0.37 4.30
N ALA A 52 -6.01 0.73 5.55
CA ALA A 52 -5.84 2.11 5.96
C ALA A 52 -4.36 2.51 6.02
N LEU A 53 -4.05 3.68 5.49
CA LEU A 53 -2.72 4.26 5.47
C LEU A 53 -2.20 4.61 6.87
N GLY A 54 -3.03 5.27 7.69
CA GLY A 54 -2.66 5.73 9.02
C GLY A 54 -1.32 6.49 9.05
N GLU A 55 -0.49 6.20 10.05
CA GLU A 55 0.85 6.81 10.21
C GLU A 55 1.90 6.30 9.23
N ARG A 56 1.58 5.31 8.38
CA ARG A 56 2.55 4.71 7.45
C ARG A 56 3.05 5.74 6.42
N LEU A 57 2.24 6.75 6.10
CA LEU A 57 2.63 7.85 5.21
C LEU A 57 3.84 8.63 5.73
N ASN A 58 4.09 8.64 7.05
CA ASN A 58 5.22 9.36 7.63
C ASN A 58 6.57 8.84 7.11
N VAL A 59 6.65 7.61 6.61
CA VAL A 59 7.88 7.08 5.99
C VAL A 59 8.38 7.95 4.83
N LEU A 60 7.46 8.59 4.08
CA LEU A 60 7.79 9.50 2.98
C LEU A 60 8.22 10.89 3.49
N LYS A 61 7.69 11.32 4.64
CA LYS A 61 8.13 12.58 5.30
C LYS A 61 9.50 12.42 5.93
N GLU A 62 9.84 11.22 6.34
CA GLU A 62 11.11 10.85 6.96
C GLU A 62 12.14 10.29 5.96
N ILE A 63 11.96 10.55 4.66
CA ILE A 63 12.76 9.93 3.60
C ILE A 63 14.28 10.12 3.80
N ASP A 64 14.70 11.29 4.27
CA ASP A 64 16.13 11.61 4.47
C ASP A 64 16.59 11.40 5.92
N GLN A 65 15.72 10.92 6.81
CA GLN A 65 16.12 10.58 8.18
C GLN A 65 17.15 9.43 8.18
N PRO A 66 18.08 9.41 9.15
CA PRO A 66 19.08 8.34 9.26
C PRO A 66 18.44 6.94 9.26
N ALA A 67 19.21 5.96 8.79
CA ALA A 67 18.82 4.56 8.86
C ALA A 67 18.61 4.11 10.31
N LEU A 68 17.63 3.23 10.53
CA LEU A 68 17.34 2.61 11.82
C LEU A 68 18.59 1.96 12.41
N ILE A 69 18.70 2.08 13.72
CA ILE A 69 19.72 1.40 14.51
C ILE A 69 19.09 0.14 15.12
N PRO A 70 19.33 -1.07 14.57
CA PRO A 70 18.48 -2.21 14.86
C PRO A 70 18.52 -2.65 16.32
N HIS A 71 19.69 -2.59 16.97
CA HIS A 71 19.85 -2.98 18.36
C HIS A 71 19.09 -2.05 19.33
N ILE A 72 18.95 -0.75 19.01
CA ILE A 72 18.17 0.19 19.83
C ILE A 72 16.68 -0.09 19.70
N ALA A 73 16.23 -0.34 18.46
CA ALA A 73 14.84 -0.69 18.18
C ALA A 73 14.45 -2.03 18.82
N GLU A 74 15.34 -3.04 18.74
CA GLU A 74 15.15 -4.35 19.36
C GLU A 74 15.08 -4.24 20.90
N ALA A 75 16.00 -3.47 21.51
CA ALA A 75 15.98 -3.20 22.95
C ALA A 75 14.69 -2.48 23.40
N SER A 76 14.11 -1.66 22.52
CA SER A 76 12.85 -0.95 22.77
C SER A 76 11.61 -1.76 22.40
N SER A 77 11.76 -3.02 21.96
CA SER A 77 10.67 -3.89 21.49
C SER A 77 9.81 -3.26 20.37
N LEU A 78 10.42 -2.43 19.52
CA LEU A 78 9.73 -1.78 18.42
C LEU A 78 9.60 -2.73 17.22
N LYS A 79 8.47 -2.63 16.53
CA LYS A 79 8.16 -3.37 15.30
C LYS A 79 7.72 -2.39 14.23
N TYR A 80 8.11 -2.64 12.98
CA TYR A 80 7.89 -1.73 11.87
C TYR A 80 7.27 -2.41 10.66
N PRO A 81 6.35 -1.72 9.95
CA PRO A 81 5.97 -2.07 8.59
C PRO A 81 7.19 -2.24 7.68
N TYR A 82 7.11 -3.13 6.70
CA TYR A 82 8.25 -3.45 5.84
C TYR A 82 8.78 -2.25 5.06
N GLU A 83 7.92 -1.31 4.63
CA GLU A 83 8.37 -0.11 3.90
C GLU A 83 9.32 0.77 4.72
N VAL A 84 9.24 0.74 6.06
CA VAL A 84 10.16 1.46 6.94
C VAL A 84 11.53 0.78 6.95
N LEU A 85 11.56 -0.56 7.02
CA LEU A 85 12.78 -1.35 6.91
C LEU A 85 13.42 -1.17 5.53
N PHE A 86 12.62 -1.19 4.47
CA PHE A 86 13.03 -0.93 3.10
C PHE A 86 13.66 0.46 2.94
N ARG A 87 13.00 1.52 3.44
CA ARG A 87 13.56 2.89 3.46
C ARG A 87 14.89 2.93 4.19
N SER A 88 14.96 2.30 5.35
CA SER A 88 16.16 2.25 6.19
C SER A 88 17.35 1.59 5.48
N LEU A 89 17.13 0.43 4.86
CA LEU A 89 18.15 -0.28 4.08
C LEU A 89 18.64 0.55 2.91
N HIS A 90 17.73 1.16 2.14
CA HIS A 90 18.08 1.97 0.98
C HIS A 90 18.75 3.28 1.37
N LYS A 91 18.38 3.89 2.50
CA LYS A 91 19.07 5.07 3.04
C LYS A 91 20.51 4.75 3.43
N LEU A 92 20.74 3.64 4.13
CA LEU A 92 22.09 3.17 4.45
C LEU A 92 22.91 2.90 3.17
N LEU A 93 22.30 2.25 2.18
CA LEU A 93 22.92 2.01 0.87
C LEU A 93 23.31 3.33 0.20
N MET A 94 22.39 4.29 0.13
CA MET A 94 22.62 5.58 -0.53
C MET A 94 23.73 6.38 0.12
N ASP A 95 23.74 6.48 1.45
CA ASP A 95 24.75 7.27 2.16
C ASP A 95 26.13 6.60 2.04
N THR A 96 26.20 5.27 2.13
CA THR A 96 27.45 4.51 1.94
C THR A 96 27.93 4.59 0.49
N ALA A 97 27.03 4.43 -0.48
CA ALA A 97 27.37 4.52 -1.90
C ALA A 97 27.84 5.93 -2.28
N THR A 98 27.20 6.96 -1.72
CA THR A 98 27.59 8.36 -1.92
C THR A 98 29.03 8.60 -1.46
N SER A 99 29.38 8.19 -0.23
CA SER A 99 30.74 8.40 0.28
C SER A 99 31.78 7.61 -0.49
N GLU A 100 31.49 6.36 -0.84
CA GLU A 100 32.44 5.48 -1.52
C GLU A 100 32.63 5.88 -2.99
N TYR A 101 31.57 6.34 -3.67
CA TYR A 101 31.68 6.83 -5.05
C TYR A 101 32.55 8.09 -5.14
N LEU A 102 32.32 9.06 -4.25
CA LEU A 102 33.14 10.28 -4.18
C LEU A 102 34.60 9.97 -3.82
N PHE A 103 34.82 9.04 -2.88
CA PHE A 103 36.16 8.59 -2.54
C PHE A 103 36.86 7.92 -3.73
N CYS A 104 36.15 7.06 -4.47
CA CYS A 104 36.73 6.39 -5.63
C CYS A 104 37.13 7.37 -6.74
N ASP A 105 36.27 8.35 -7.01
CA ASP A 105 36.52 9.43 -7.95
C ASP A 105 37.73 10.28 -7.53
N GLU A 106 37.78 10.73 -6.27
CA GLU A 106 38.85 11.60 -5.77
C GLU A 106 40.20 10.89 -5.62
N PHE A 107 40.20 9.66 -5.09
CA PHE A 107 41.44 8.95 -4.74
C PHE A 107 42.01 8.15 -5.91
N PHE A 108 41.17 7.51 -6.71
CA PHE A 108 41.62 6.65 -7.81
C PHE A 108 41.40 7.26 -9.20
N GLY A 109 40.46 8.20 -9.36
CA GLY A 109 40.12 8.78 -10.67
C GLY A 109 39.44 7.80 -11.63
N GLU A 110 38.96 6.65 -11.13
CA GLU A 110 38.33 5.60 -11.92
C GLU A 110 37.00 5.15 -11.28
N GLU A 111 35.88 5.47 -11.94
CA GLU A 111 34.54 5.10 -11.46
C GLU A 111 34.30 3.58 -11.43
N SER A 112 35.00 2.79 -12.25
CA SER A 112 34.85 1.33 -12.31
C SER A 112 35.13 0.65 -10.97
N ILE A 113 36.05 1.20 -10.18
CA ILE A 113 36.44 0.66 -8.87
C ILE A 113 35.26 0.65 -7.91
N PHE A 114 34.41 1.68 -7.94
CA PHE A 114 33.19 1.72 -7.14
C PHE A 114 32.31 0.50 -7.41
N TYR A 115 32.09 0.17 -8.69
CA TYR A 115 31.22 -0.94 -9.08
C TYR A 115 31.81 -2.30 -8.69
N GLU A 116 33.14 -2.46 -8.71
CA GLU A 116 33.81 -3.66 -8.20
C GLU A 116 33.61 -3.83 -6.69
N ILE A 117 33.72 -2.73 -5.93
CA ILE A 117 33.49 -2.71 -4.48
C ILE A 117 32.02 -3.01 -4.14
N PHE A 118 31.09 -2.40 -4.89
CA PHE A 118 29.64 -2.50 -4.64
C PHE A 118 28.96 -3.73 -5.23
N ALA A 119 29.64 -4.50 -6.08
CA ALA A 119 29.09 -5.75 -6.62
C ALA A 119 28.59 -6.70 -5.52
N GLY A 120 29.35 -6.83 -4.43
CA GLY A 120 28.99 -7.66 -3.27
C GLY A 120 27.75 -7.14 -2.50
N PRO A 121 27.75 -5.88 -2.04
CA PRO A 121 26.58 -5.24 -1.44
C PRO A 121 25.31 -5.34 -2.30
N PHE A 122 25.39 -5.04 -3.60
CA PHE A 122 24.24 -5.16 -4.50
C PHE A 122 23.72 -6.59 -4.58
N ALA A 123 24.60 -7.58 -4.70
CA ALA A 123 24.19 -8.99 -4.73
C ALA A 123 23.44 -9.41 -3.46
N VAL A 124 23.90 -8.98 -2.28
CA VAL A 124 23.24 -9.30 -1.00
C VAL A 124 21.86 -8.65 -0.88
N ILE A 125 21.74 -7.38 -1.28
CA ILE A 125 20.47 -6.66 -1.23
C ILE A 125 19.49 -7.21 -2.26
N ASP A 126 19.96 -7.51 -3.48
CA ASP A 126 19.16 -8.13 -4.52
C ASP A 126 18.64 -9.52 -4.10
N GLU A 127 19.49 -10.35 -3.49
CA GLU A 127 19.12 -11.67 -2.97
C GLU A 127 18.00 -11.53 -1.92
N HIS A 128 18.17 -10.64 -0.94
CA HIS A 128 17.15 -10.37 0.07
C HIS A 128 15.85 -9.86 -0.56
N PHE A 129 15.92 -8.84 -1.42
CA PHE A 129 14.74 -8.27 -2.07
C PHE A 129 13.96 -9.30 -2.89
N ASN A 130 14.66 -10.15 -3.65
CA ASN A 130 14.05 -11.23 -4.43
C ASN A 130 13.41 -12.32 -3.55
N SER A 131 13.87 -12.49 -2.31
CA SER A 131 13.25 -13.42 -1.35
C SER A 131 11.95 -12.88 -0.75
N ILE A 132 11.87 -11.57 -0.49
CA ILE A 132 10.73 -10.92 0.16
C ILE A 132 9.61 -10.58 -0.82
N LEU A 133 9.97 -10.01 -1.98
CA LEU A 133 8.99 -9.45 -2.92
C LEU A 133 7.89 -10.44 -3.36
N PRO A 134 8.18 -11.73 -3.67
CA PRO A 134 7.15 -12.71 -4.04
C PRO A 134 6.13 -13.01 -2.95
N ASN A 135 6.43 -12.69 -1.69
CA ASN A 135 5.59 -12.94 -0.52
C ASN A 135 4.96 -11.66 0.04
N CYS A 136 5.20 -10.50 -0.57
CA CYS A 136 4.61 -9.23 -0.13
C CYS A 136 3.19 -9.06 -0.67
N TYR A 137 2.17 -9.12 0.18
CA TYR A 137 0.75 -8.97 -0.20
C TYR A 137 0.14 -7.63 0.24
N ASP A 138 0.95 -6.73 0.77
CA ASP A 138 0.54 -5.40 1.21
C ASP A 138 0.63 -4.40 0.05
N ALA A 139 -0.50 -4.13 -0.62
CA ALA A 139 -0.50 -3.22 -1.77
C ALA A 139 -0.13 -1.77 -1.38
N ILE A 140 -0.49 -1.33 -0.17
CA ILE A 140 -0.17 0.00 0.35
C ILE A 140 1.34 0.07 0.62
N GLY A 141 1.92 -0.94 1.27
CA GLY A 141 3.36 -1.05 1.50
C GLY A 141 4.16 -1.08 0.20
N LEU A 142 3.69 -1.84 -0.81
CA LEU A 142 4.29 -1.86 -2.16
C LEU A 142 4.26 -0.48 -2.81
N MET A 143 3.13 0.24 -2.73
CA MET A 143 3.02 1.60 -3.26
C MET A 143 3.95 2.57 -2.52
N LEU A 144 4.04 2.49 -1.19
CA LEU A 144 4.99 3.29 -0.41
C LEU A 144 6.44 3.00 -0.81
N MET A 145 6.83 1.74 -1.01
CA MET A 145 8.17 1.38 -1.50
C MET A 145 8.46 1.97 -2.89
N ILE A 146 7.49 1.94 -3.81
CA ILE A 146 7.62 2.60 -5.13
C ILE A 146 7.92 4.09 -4.95
N ARG A 147 7.16 4.77 -4.08
CA ARG A 147 7.36 6.21 -3.82
C ARG A 147 8.68 6.51 -3.09
N ILE A 148 9.12 5.64 -2.18
CA ILE A 148 10.45 5.72 -1.54
C ILE A 148 11.55 5.66 -2.60
N VAL A 149 11.51 4.69 -3.51
CA VAL A 149 12.51 4.56 -4.60
C VAL A 149 12.54 5.81 -5.45
N HIS A 150 11.37 6.32 -5.86
CA HIS A 150 11.29 7.54 -6.65
C HIS A 150 11.88 8.77 -5.92
N GLN A 151 11.59 8.95 -4.63
CA GLN A 151 12.18 10.05 -3.86
C GLN A 151 13.70 9.89 -3.69
N HIS A 152 14.19 8.67 -3.49
CA HIS A 152 15.62 8.36 -3.45
C HIS A 152 16.32 8.68 -4.78
N GLN A 153 15.69 8.37 -5.93
CA GLN A 153 16.20 8.78 -7.24
C GLN A 153 16.33 10.30 -7.36
N LEU A 154 15.30 11.05 -6.92
CA LEU A 154 15.36 12.52 -6.91
C LEU A 154 16.47 13.05 -6.00
N ILE A 155 16.71 12.42 -4.85
CA ILE A 155 17.80 12.79 -3.94
C ILE A 155 19.16 12.54 -4.59
N MET A 156 19.40 11.36 -5.17
CA MET A 156 20.66 11.03 -5.86
C MET A 156 20.93 11.98 -7.04
N SER A 157 19.87 12.28 -7.81
CA SER A 157 19.93 13.25 -8.91
C SER A 157 20.33 14.65 -8.42
N ARG A 158 19.74 15.13 -7.30
CA ARG A 158 20.13 16.41 -6.67
C ARG A 158 21.57 16.41 -6.15
N ARG A 159 22.03 15.27 -5.62
CA ARG A 159 23.44 15.08 -5.19
C ARG A 159 24.41 15.02 -6.38
N ARG A 160 23.91 14.83 -7.61
CA ARG A 160 24.70 14.57 -8.83
C ARG A 160 25.56 13.31 -8.73
N ILE A 161 25.00 12.27 -8.11
CA ILE A 161 25.69 10.98 -7.92
C ILE A 161 24.91 9.91 -8.70
N PRO A 162 25.39 9.47 -9.87
CA PRO A 162 24.65 8.56 -10.75
C PRO A 162 24.83 7.07 -10.39
N CYS A 163 25.68 6.75 -9.41
CA CYS A 163 26.17 5.39 -9.16
C CYS A 163 25.09 4.37 -8.73
N LEU A 164 23.90 4.85 -8.35
CA LEU A 164 22.75 4.01 -7.97
C LEU A 164 21.60 4.04 -8.98
N ASP A 165 21.70 4.78 -10.08
CA ASP A 165 20.58 4.99 -11.00
C ASP A 165 20.05 3.67 -11.55
N SER A 166 20.93 2.84 -12.12
CA SER A 166 20.55 1.53 -12.67
C SER A 166 20.01 0.56 -11.61
N TYR A 167 20.50 0.66 -10.37
CA TYR A 167 20.02 -0.16 -9.26
C TYR A 167 18.60 0.25 -8.86
N LEU A 168 18.37 1.54 -8.61
CA LEU A 168 17.06 2.07 -8.22
C LEU A 168 16.01 1.84 -9.32
N ASP A 169 16.39 1.98 -10.60
CA ASP A 169 15.52 1.65 -11.73
C ASP A 169 15.12 0.18 -11.74
N LYS A 170 16.07 -0.74 -11.52
CA LYS A 170 15.79 -2.18 -11.42
C LYS A 170 14.82 -2.49 -10.27
N VAL A 171 15.01 -1.88 -9.10
CA VAL A 171 14.10 -2.06 -7.95
C VAL A 171 12.71 -1.56 -8.30
N ASN A 172 12.60 -0.38 -8.91
CA ASN A 172 11.31 0.19 -9.33
C ASN A 172 10.59 -0.71 -10.36
N ILE A 173 11.30 -1.17 -11.39
CA ILE A 173 10.77 -2.09 -12.43
C ILE A 173 10.28 -3.41 -11.82
N SER A 174 10.86 -3.85 -10.70
CA SER A 174 10.44 -5.06 -10.01
C SER A 174 9.22 -4.86 -9.11
N LEU A 175 9.09 -3.69 -8.47
CA LEU A 175 7.98 -3.38 -7.55
C LEU A 175 6.62 -3.27 -8.27
N TRP A 176 6.58 -2.62 -9.43
CA TRP A 176 5.32 -2.37 -10.16
C TRP A 176 4.55 -3.64 -10.57
N PRO A 177 5.19 -4.67 -11.18
CA PRO A 177 4.53 -5.94 -11.47
C PRO A 177 3.96 -6.60 -10.21
N ARG A 178 4.69 -6.53 -9.09
CA ARG A 178 4.21 -7.10 -7.83
C ARG A 178 3.01 -6.34 -7.27
N PHE A 179 3.07 -5.01 -7.25
CA PHE A 179 1.93 -4.16 -6.89
C PHE A 179 0.71 -4.49 -7.74
N LYS A 180 0.88 -4.58 -9.07
CA LYS A 180 -0.21 -4.90 -9.99
C LYS A 180 -0.84 -6.25 -9.70
N MET A 181 -0.02 -7.27 -9.44
CA MET A 181 -0.50 -8.61 -9.07
C MET A 181 -1.37 -8.56 -7.81
N VAL A 182 -0.91 -7.92 -6.74
CA VAL A 182 -1.66 -7.81 -5.47
C VAL A 182 -2.93 -6.98 -5.65
N PHE A 183 -2.86 -5.88 -6.39
CA PHE A 183 -4.04 -5.08 -6.74
C PHE A 183 -5.09 -5.91 -7.49
N ASP A 184 -4.66 -6.73 -8.46
CA ASP A 184 -5.55 -7.62 -9.20
C ASP A 184 -6.18 -8.71 -8.31
N MET A 185 -5.51 -9.14 -7.24
CA MET A 185 -6.11 -10.03 -6.25
C MET A 185 -7.27 -9.33 -5.52
N HIS A 186 -7.11 -8.08 -5.10
CA HIS A 186 -8.22 -7.30 -4.52
C HIS A 186 -9.38 -7.12 -5.51
N LEU A 187 -9.07 -6.76 -6.76
CA LEU A 187 -10.07 -6.61 -7.82
C LEU A 187 -10.82 -7.92 -8.09
N SER A 188 -10.09 -9.03 -8.19
CA SER A 188 -10.65 -10.38 -8.39
C SER A 188 -11.55 -10.79 -7.22
N SER A 189 -11.14 -10.47 -5.99
CA SER A 189 -11.95 -10.77 -4.80
C SER A 189 -13.32 -10.10 -4.81
N LEU A 190 -13.42 -8.89 -5.36
CA LEU A 190 -14.68 -8.16 -5.51
C LEU A 190 -15.54 -8.72 -6.64
N ARG A 191 -14.93 -9.00 -7.80
CA ARG A 191 -15.65 -9.54 -8.96
C ARG A 191 -16.23 -10.93 -8.72
N ASN A 192 -15.47 -11.76 -8.02
CA ASN A 192 -15.81 -13.15 -7.74
C ASN A 192 -16.44 -13.35 -6.35
N ALA A 193 -16.79 -12.25 -5.67
CA ALA A 193 -17.40 -12.26 -4.35
C ALA A 193 -18.70 -13.10 -4.33
N ASN A 194 -18.81 -14.00 -3.34
CA ASN A 194 -20.05 -14.72 -3.11
C ASN A 194 -21.03 -13.84 -2.33
N VAL A 195 -21.94 -13.19 -3.08
CA VAL A 195 -22.95 -12.28 -2.54
C VAL A 195 -23.74 -12.88 -1.37
N LYS A 196 -24.07 -14.18 -1.42
CA LYS A 196 -24.86 -14.84 -0.35
C LYS A 196 -24.09 -14.98 0.95
N LEU A 197 -22.76 -15.13 0.88
CA LEU A 197 -21.92 -15.24 2.07
C LEU A 197 -21.59 -13.86 2.66
N LEU A 198 -21.48 -12.85 1.80
CA LEU A 198 -21.20 -11.48 2.23
C LEU A 198 -22.45 -10.78 2.78
N TRP A 199 -23.64 -11.12 2.26
CA TRP A 199 -24.87 -10.40 2.57
C TRP A 199 -25.28 -10.56 4.04
N GLU A 200 -25.65 -9.44 4.63
CA GLU A 200 -26.22 -9.32 5.97
C GLU A 200 -27.56 -8.56 5.83
N ASP A 201 -28.58 -8.95 6.61
CA ASP A 201 -29.88 -8.27 6.63
C ASP A 201 -29.80 -6.97 7.45
N ASP A 202 -28.90 -6.07 7.02
CA ASP A 202 -28.59 -4.81 7.69
C ASP A 202 -28.34 -3.71 6.66
N SER A 203 -29.05 -2.59 6.81
CA SER A 203 -28.93 -1.43 5.93
C SER A 203 -27.76 -0.50 6.28
N HIS A 204 -27.02 -0.76 7.36
CA HIS A 204 -25.79 -0.02 7.70
C HIS A 204 -24.69 -0.18 6.62
N PRO A 205 -23.66 0.69 6.62
CA PRO A 205 -22.55 0.57 5.69
C PRO A 205 -21.88 -0.81 5.78
N HIS A 206 -21.77 -1.46 4.63
CA HIS A 206 -21.21 -2.80 4.52
C HIS A 206 -19.70 -2.77 4.72
N TYR A 207 -19.14 -3.72 5.46
CA TYR A 207 -17.69 -3.73 5.78
C TYR A 207 -16.80 -3.79 4.53
N VAL A 208 -17.23 -4.43 3.45
CA VAL A 208 -16.51 -4.44 2.15
C VAL A 208 -16.42 -3.04 1.56
N MET A 209 -17.47 -2.23 1.68
CA MET A 209 -17.45 -0.84 1.22
C MET A 209 -16.49 -0.01 2.06
N ARG A 210 -16.44 -0.24 3.38
CA ARG A 210 -15.46 0.40 4.25
C ARG A 210 -14.02 0.05 3.88
N ARG A 211 -13.71 -1.24 3.68
CA ARG A 211 -12.39 -1.68 3.21
C ARG A 211 -12.00 -1.07 1.88
N TYR A 212 -12.94 -1.03 0.93
CA TYR A 212 -12.74 -0.37 -0.37
C TYR A 212 -12.42 1.11 -0.21
N ALA A 213 -13.20 1.84 0.61
CA ALA A 213 -13.01 3.25 0.82
C ALA A 213 -11.66 3.55 1.47
N GLU A 214 -11.31 2.83 2.54
CA GLU A 214 -10.01 2.96 3.23
C GLU A 214 -8.84 2.66 2.26
N PHE A 215 -8.93 1.57 1.49
CA PHE A 215 -7.90 1.18 0.52
C PHE A 215 -7.73 2.21 -0.59
N THR A 216 -8.84 2.67 -1.16
CA THR A 216 -8.87 3.67 -2.22
C THR A 216 -8.31 5.00 -1.74
N ALA A 217 -8.76 5.45 -0.56
CA ALA A 217 -8.29 6.66 0.09
C ALA A 217 -6.78 6.63 0.34
N SER A 218 -6.27 5.50 0.82
CA SER A 218 -4.84 5.29 1.07
C SER A 218 -4.01 5.44 -0.21
N LEU A 219 -4.42 4.78 -1.30
CA LEU A 219 -3.71 4.85 -2.57
C LEU A 219 -3.81 6.22 -3.24
N ILE A 220 -4.94 6.92 -3.12
CA ILE A 220 -5.08 8.31 -3.59
C ILE A 220 -4.09 9.19 -2.83
N HIS A 221 -4.10 9.13 -1.49
CA HIS A 221 -3.26 9.98 -0.65
C HIS A 221 -1.76 9.78 -0.94
N ILE A 222 -1.30 8.54 -1.09
CA ILE A 222 0.11 8.27 -1.45
C ILE A 222 0.48 8.87 -2.81
N ASN A 223 -0.46 8.99 -3.74
CA ASN A 223 -0.21 9.38 -5.13
C ASN A 223 -0.59 10.82 -5.48
N VAL A 224 -1.05 11.63 -4.53
CA VAL A 224 -1.47 13.04 -4.80
C VAL A 224 -0.37 13.85 -5.49
N GLU A 225 0.87 13.67 -5.08
CA GLU A 225 2.03 14.39 -5.65
C GLU A 225 2.59 13.74 -6.93
N TYR A 226 2.06 12.58 -7.32
CA TYR A 226 2.62 11.71 -8.36
C TYR A 226 1.58 11.45 -9.46
N GLY A 227 1.31 12.48 -10.27
CA GLY A 227 0.29 12.49 -11.33
C GLY A 227 0.67 11.77 -12.62
N ASP A 228 1.33 10.60 -12.55
CA ASP A 228 1.72 9.82 -13.74
C ASP A 228 0.55 9.06 -14.41
N GLY A 229 -0.65 9.09 -13.80
CA GLY A 229 -1.87 8.45 -14.30
C GLY A 229 -1.82 6.92 -14.30
N GLN A 230 -0.73 6.29 -13.87
CA GLN A 230 -0.52 4.85 -13.97
C GLN A 230 -1.48 4.05 -13.07
N LEU A 231 -1.92 4.68 -11.97
CA LEU A 231 -2.84 4.09 -11.02
C LEU A 231 -4.33 4.34 -11.39
N GLU A 232 -4.65 5.44 -12.08
CA GLU A 232 -6.05 5.87 -12.31
C GLU A 232 -6.92 4.78 -12.94
N LEU A 233 -6.42 4.15 -14.01
CA LEU A 233 -7.15 3.08 -14.70
C LEU A 233 -7.42 1.86 -13.81
N ASN A 234 -6.52 1.54 -12.89
CA ASN A 234 -6.70 0.43 -11.96
C ASN A 234 -7.73 0.77 -10.89
N MET A 235 -7.70 2.01 -10.37
CA MET A 235 -8.68 2.49 -9.39
C MET A 235 -10.09 2.53 -9.97
N GLU A 236 -10.23 2.94 -11.23
CA GLU A 236 -11.50 2.93 -11.94
C GLU A 236 -12.06 1.51 -12.08
N ARG A 237 -11.22 0.53 -12.43
CA ARG A 237 -11.63 -0.88 -12.48
C ARG A 237 -12.08 -1.40 -11.12
N LEU A 238 -11.43 -0.97 -10.05
CA LEU A 238 -11.78 -1.33 -8.67
C LEU A 238 -13.14 -0.74 -8.28
N ARG A 239 -13.36 0.54 -8.58
CA ARG A 239 -14.65 1.23 -8.38
C ARG A 239 -15.78 0.49 -9.07
N MET A 240 -15.63 0.18 -10.37
CA MET A 240 -16.64 -0.56 -11.13
C MET A 240 -16.97 -1.93 -10.51
N ALA A 241 -15.96 -2.65 -10.02
CA ALA A 241 -16.19 -3.94 -9.36
C ALA A 241 -16.93 -3.80 -8.03
N VAL A 242 -16.65 -2.74 -7.26
CA VAL A 242 -17.38 -2.43 -6.03
C VAL A 242 -18.81 -2.01 -6.30
N ASP A 243 -19.06 -1.18 -7.32
CA ASP A 243 -20.42 -0.76 -7.67
C ASP A 243 -21.29 -1.95 -8.07
N GLU A 244 -20.73 -2.87 -8.87
CA GLU A 244 -21.42 -4.08 -9.25
C GLU A 244 -21.77 -4.96 -8.04
N LEU A 245 -20.83 -5.11 -7.10
CA LEU A 245 -21.06 -5.85 -5.86
C LEU A 245 -22.10 -5.17 -4.97
N LEU A 246 -21.99 -3.86 -4.79
CA LEU A 246 -22.90 -3.05 -3.98
C LEU A 246 -24.34 -3.15 -4.50
N MET A 247 -24.53 -3.07 -5.81
CA MET A 247 -25.84 -3.25 -6.44
C MET A 247 -26.39 -4.68 -6.29
N LYS A 248 -25.53 -5.71 -6.33
CA LYS A 248 -25.94 -7.10 -6.07
C LYS A 248 -26.38 -7.28 -4.60
N LEU A 249 -25.66 -6.69 -3.65
CA LEU A 249 -26.00 -6.71 -2.23
C LEU A 249 -27.31 -5.97 -1.95
N ALA A 250 -27.50 -4.78 -2.56
CA ALA A 250 -28.73 -4.01 -2.40
C ALA A 250 -29.96 -4.80 -2.88
N LYS A 251 -29.86 -5.51 -4.01
CA LYS A 251 -30.97 -6.32 -4.57
C LYS A 251 -31.41 -7.49 -3.69
N MET A 252 -30.63 -7.87 -2.69
CA MET A 252 -31.00 -8.93 -1.74
C MET A 252 -32.07 -8.49 -0.73
N PHE A 253 -32.22 -7.18 -0.49
CA PHE A 253 -33.31 -6.70 0.36
C PHE A 253 -34.65 -6.83 -0.35
N SER A 254 -35.64 -7.39 0.36
CA SER A 254 -36.98 -7.60 -0.17
C SER A 254 -37.74 -6.30 -0.44
N LYS A 255 -37.51 -5.26 0.36
CA LYS A 255 -38.19 -3.97 0.26
C LYS A 255 -37.35 -2.98 -0.57
N PRO A 256 -37.88 -2.40 -1.66
CA PRO A 256 -37.17 -1.40 -2.46
C PRO A 256 -36.61 -0.23 -1.63
N LYS A 257 -37.36 0.22 -0.63
CA LYS A 257 -36.92 1.26 0.30
C LYS A 257 -35.62 0.90 1.04
N LEU A 258 -35.47 -0.35 1.49
CA LEU A 258 -34.26 -0.81 2.17
C LEU A 258 -33.06 -0.89 1.21
N GLN A 259 -33.30 -1.23 -0.07
CA GLN A 259 -32.25 -1.20 -1.09
C GLN A 259 -31.69 0.23 -1.23
N ILE A 260 -32.56 1.23 -1.32
CA ILE A 260 -32.18 2.64 -1.46
C ILE A 260 -31.45 3.14 -0.21
N VAL A 261 -31.97 2.84 1.00
CA VAL A 261 -31.31 3.22 2.26
C VAL A 261 -29.93 2.61 2.37
N PHE A 262 -29.77 1.34 2.03
CA PHE A 262 -28.46 0.67 2.02
C PHE A 262 -27.48 1.35 1.06
N LEU A 263 -27.92 1.72 -0.16
CA LEU A 263 -27.08 2.45 -1.11
C LEU A 263 -26.66 3.83 -0.58
N ILE A 264 -27.60 4.59 -0.01
CA ILE A 264 -27.33 5.91 0.60
C ILE A 264 -26.28 5.78 1.70
N ASN A 265 -26.48 4.87 2.65
CA ASN A 265 -25.58 4.70 3.79
C ASN A 265 -24.15 4.33 3.34
N ASN A 266 -24.03 3.43 2.35
CA ASN A 266 -22.72 3.04 1.82
C ASN A 266 -22.04 4.17 1.03
N CYS A 267 -22.78 4.96 0.26
CA CYS A 267 -22.24 6.12 -0.45
C CYS A 267 -21.76 7.19 0.53
N ASP A 268 -22.59 7.54 1.53
CA ASP A 268 -22.28 8.56 2.53
C ASP A 268 -21.00 8.21 3.31
N MET A 269 -20.89 6.97 3.80
CA MET A 269 -19.67 6.49 4.43
C MET A 269 -18.46 6.57 3.50
N THR A 270 -18.62 6.20 2.23
CA THR A 270 -17.50 6.17 1.26
C THR A 270 -16.99 7.59 1.01
N ILE A 271 -17.91 8.54 0.85
CA ILE A 271 -17.59 9.95 0.70
C ILE A 271 -16.88 10.48 1.96
N ALA A 272 -17.37 10.14 3.16
CA ALA A 272 -16.75 10.58 4.42
C ALA A 272 -15.28 10.11 4.51
N VAL A 273 -15.02 8.82 4.27
CA VAL A 273 -13.65 8.26 4.30
C VAL A 273 -12.75 8.87 3.22
N LEU A 274 -13.26 9.08 2.00
CA LEU A 274 -12.48 9.71 0.93
C LEU A 274 -12.13 11.17 1.24
N LYS A 275 -13.06 11.94 1.85
CA LYS A 275 -12.83 13.33 2.26
C LYS A 275 -11.82 13.46 3.39
N GLU A 276 -11.79 12.52 4.32
CA GLU A 276 -10.79 12.49 5.40
C GLU A 276 -9.36 12.32 4.86
N ALA A 277 -9.18 11.59 3.75
CA ALA A 277 -7.86 11.35 3.18
C ALA A 277 -7.29 12.52 2.36
N GLY A 278 -8.10 13.52 1.99
CA GLY A 278 -7.63 14.73 1.35
C GLY A 278 -8.73 15.50 0.61
N PRO A 279 -8.53 16.80 0.31
CA PRO A 279 -9.53 17.65 -0.33
C PRO A 279 -9.84 17.28 -1.79
N GLU A 280 -9.10 16.35 -2.40
CA GLU A 280 -9.30 15.88 -3.76
C GLU A 280 -9.52 14.36 -3.84
N GLY A 281 -10.62 13.85 -3.28
CA GLY A 281 -11.07 12.47 -3.56
C GLY A 281 -11.40 12.22 -5.05
N GLY A 282 -11.22 13.25 -5.89
CA GLY A 282 -11.14 13.19 -7.34
C GLY A 282 -12.42 12.69 -7.99
N LYS A 283 -12.26 12.07 -9.16
CA LYS A 283 -13.38 11.51 -9.95
C LYS A 283 -14.17 10.44 -9.17
N ILE A 284 -13.52 9.70 -8.28
CA ILE A 284 -14.15 8.64 -7.49
C ILE A 284 -15.08 9.23 -6.44
N GLN A 285 -14.66 10.27 -5.72
CA GLN A 285 -15.53 10.97 -4.77
C GLN A 285 -16.73 11.59 -5.49
N GLN A 286 -16.50 12.29 -6.61
CA GLN A 286 -17.58 12.88 -7.40
C GLN A 286 -18.62 11.84 -7.84
N HIS A 287 -18.16 10.66 -8.26
CA HIS A 287 -19.03 9.55 -8.62
C HIS A 287 -19.96 9.12 -7.46
N PHE A 288 -19.43 8.95 -6.25
CA PHE A 288 -20.26 8.57 -5.10
C PHE A 288 -21.18 9.71 -4.66
N GLU A 289 -20.77 10.98 -4.78
CA GLU A 289 -21.63 12.14 -4.51
C GLU A 289 -22.83 12.19 -5.48
N GLU A 290 -22.61 11.92 -6.77
CA GLU A 290 -23.68 11.79 -7.76
C GLU A 290 -24.61 10.61 -7.47
N MET A 291 -24.04 9.46 -7.11
CA MET A 291 -24.83 8.28 -6.74
C MET A 291 -25.67 8.53 -5.49
N LEU A 292 -25.11 9.20 -4.47
CA LEU A 292 -25.81 9.60 -3.25
C LEU A 292 -26.98 10.54 -3.57
N LYS A 293 -26.74 11.57 -4.40
CA LYS A 293 -27.76 12.53 -4.82
C LYS A 293 -28.92 11.85 -5.55
N SER A 294 -28.61 10.95 -6.48
CA SER A 294 -29.62 10.17 -7.22
C SER A 294 -30.49 9.32 -6.30
N ASN A 295 -29.86 8.54 -5.41
CA ASN A 295 -30.59 7.66 -4.48
C ASN A 295 -31.40 8.43 -3.44
N THR A 296 -30.90 9.58 -2.97
CA THR A 296 -31.66 10.45 -2.06
C THR A 296 -32.92 10.99 -2.72
N GLY A 297 -32.84 11.36 -4.00
CA GLY A 297 -34.02 11.76 -4.80
C GLY A 297 -35.06 10.65 -4.89
N LEU A 298 -34.63 9.41 -5.15
CA LEU A 298 -35.53 8.24 -5.19
C LEU A 298 -36.18 7.95 -3.82
N PHE A 299 -35.42 8.10 -2.73
CA PHE A 299 -35.93 7.90 -1.38
C PHE A 299 -37.04 8.89 -1.03
N VAL A 300 -36.83 10.19 -1.30
CA VAL A 300 -37.83 11.24 -1.03
C VAL A 300 -39.13 11.00 -1.80
N VAL A 301 -39.03 10.58 -3.08
CA VAL A 301 -40.21 10.22 -3.87
C VAL A 301 -40.93 9.01 -3.28
N SER A 302 -40.19 8.01 -2.80
CA SER A 302 -40.78 6.81 -2.20
C SER A 302 -41.47 7.05 -0.84
N ASP A 303 -41.20 8.17 -0.17
CA ASP A 303 -41.86 8.58 1.07
C ASP A 303 -43.15 9.39 0.85
N GLN A 304 -43.39 9.85 -0.39
CA GLN A 304 -44.59 10.62 -0.75
C GLN A 304 -45.77 9.75 -1.24
N PHE A 305 -45.56 8.43 -1.37
CA PHE A 305 -46.54 7.43 -1.81
C PHE A 305 -46.63 6.27 -0.82
#